data_AF-X0U129-F1
#
_entry.id   AF-X0U129-F1
#
_cell.length_a   1.000
_cell.length_b   1.000
_cell.length_c   1.000
_cell.angle_alpha   90.00
_cell.angle_beta   90.00
_cell.angle_gamma   90.00
#
_symmetry.space_group_name_H-M   'P 1'
#
loop_
_entity.id
_entity.type
_entity.pdbx_description
1 polymer ?
#
loop_
_entity_poly.entity_id
_entity_poly.type
_entity_poly.pdbx_seq_one_letter_code
_entity_poly.pdbx_strand_id
1 'polypeptide(L)'
;HIPDLETLTVRIKDFTEKNPNSVVLLDRVDYLLSNFSFEQLIKSLYQISDIISENNSLLLFHIDPALLDARQMAIVENELRLLPSQNIEDIQLKDELYDILKFIYEQNQKNAVVSVKNIAKEFSIVDKTTTKRLKNLEDNGLIFIKKLGRTKTLNASDKGKTLLHKRQVI
;
A
#
# COMPACT_ATOMS: atom_id res chain seq x y z
N HIS A 1 19.12 -9.28 -26.19
CA HIS A 1 18.48 -8.24 -27.01
C HIS A 1 17.01 -8.61 -27.18
N ILE A 2 16.09 -7.73 -26.85
CA ILE A 2 14.67 -7.87 -27.22
C ILE A 2 14.52 -7.07 -28.52
N PRO A 3 14.21 -7.71 -29.65
CA PRO A 3 14.11 -7.02 -30.94
C PRO A 3 12.84 -6.16 -31.04
N ASP A 4 11.75 -6.59 -30.41
CA ASP A 4 10.44 -5.96 -30.44
C ASP A 4 9.59 -6.39 -29.23
N LEU A 5 8.47 -5.70 -28.99
CA LEU A 5 7.55 -5.98 -27.90
C LEU A 5 6.83 -7.32 -28.05
N GLU A 6 6.62 -7.81 -29.28
CA GLU A 6 5.95 -9.09 -29.54
C GLU A 6 6.80 -10.26 -29.03
N THR A 7 8.10 -10.23 -29.33
CA THR A 7 9.09 -11.19 -28.84
C THR A 7 9.18 -11.18 -27.32
N LEU A 8 9.05 -10.01 -26.68
CA LEU A 8 8.99 -9.92 -25.23
C LEU A 8 7.73 -10.63 -24.69
N THR A 9 6.56 -10.33 -25.25
CA THR A 9 5.29 -10.97 -24.85
C THR A 9 5.36 -12.49 -25.00
N VAL A 10 5.89 -12.99 -26.13
CA VAL A 10 6.07 -14.44 -26.36
C VAL A 10 6.99 -15.07 -25.33
N ARG A 11 8.11 -14.42 -24.98
CA ARG A 11 9.03 -14.93 -23.95
C ARG A 11 8.39 -14.97 -22.57
N ILE A 12 7.60 -13.95 -22.22
CA ILE A 12 6.87 -13.93 -20.96
C ILE A 12 5.86 -15.09 -20.93
N LYS A 13 5.10 -15.27 -22.01
CA LYS A 13 4.16 -16.38 -22.17
C LYS A 13 4.82 -17.75 -21.97
N ASP A 14 5.88 -18.01 -22.73
CA ASP A 14 6.62 -19.27 -22.65
C ASP A 14 7.17 -19.53 -21.23
N PHE A 15 7.58 -18.47 -20.54
CA PHE A 15 8.08 -18.56 -19.18
C PHE A 15 6.95 -18.87 -18.18
N THR A 16 5.82 -18.17 -18.24
CA THR A 16 4.71 -18.34 -17.30
C THR A 16 3.97 -19.66 -17.52
N GLU A 17 3.86 -20.14 -18.76
CA GLU A 17 3.28 -21.46 -19.07
C GLU A 17 4.13 -22.61 -18.50
N LYS A 18 5.46 -22.48 -18.56
CA LYS A 18 6.38 -23.47 -18.00
C LYS A 18 6.49 -23.37 -16.46
N ASN A 19 6.17 -22.21 -15.89
CA ASN A 19 6.34 -21.89 -14.47
C ASN A 19 5.08 -21.19 -13.93
N PRO A 20 4.02 -21.93 -13.61
CA PRO A 20 2.82 -21.34 -13.01
C PRO A 20 3.13 -20.74 -11.63
N ASN A 21 2.43 -19.67 -11.25
CA ASN A 21 2.69 -18.87 -10.04
C ASN A 21 4.08 -18.20 -10.00
N SER A 22 4.63 -17.85 -11.17
CA SER A 22 5.93 -17.20 -11.26
C SER A 22 5.83 -15.68 -11.10
N VAL A 23 6.99 -15.04 -10.94
CA VAL A 23 7.12 -13.59 -10.88
C VAL A 23 7.93 -13.11 -12.09
N VAL A 24 7.41 -12.12 -12.80
CA VAL A 24 8.05 -11.47 -13.95
C VAL A 24 8.35 -10.04 -13.57
N LEU A 25 9.61 -9.60 -13.69
CA LEU A 25 10.03 -8.23 -13.45
C LEU A 25 10.43 -7.54 -14.76
N LEU A 26 9.76 -6.44 -15.08
CA LEU A 26 10.14 -5.51 -16.14
C LEU A 26 10.76 -4.26 -15.51
N ASP A 27 12.09 -4.25 -15.42
CA ASP A 27 12.84 -3.20 -14.71
C ASP A 27 13.15 -1.97 -15.58
N ARG A 28 13.55 -2.19 -16.84
CA ARG A 28 13.99 -1.13 -17.76
C ARG A 28 12.92 -0.68 -18.73
N VAL A 29 11.80 -0.18 -18.20
CA VAL A 29 10.69 0.34 -19.02
C VAL A 29 11.07 1.64 -19.73
N ASP A 30 12.01 2.41 -19.16
CA ASP A 30 12.66 3.57 -19.78
C ASP A 30 13.19 3.24 -21.18
N TYR A 31 13.83 2.07 -21.32
CA TYR A 31 14.33 1.59 -22.62
C TYR A 31 13.19 1.29 -23.58
N LEU A 32 12.09 0.69 -23.12
CA LEU A 32 10.95 0.38 -23.97
C LEU A 32 10.27 1.66 -24.47
N LEU A 33 10.08 2.65 -23.59
CA LEU A 33 9.51 3.96 -23.95
C LEU A 33 10.41 4.77 -24.90
N SER A 34 11.73 4.55 -24.84
CA SER A 34 12.68 5.21 -25.74
C SER A 34 12.70 4.61 -27.15
N ASN A 35 12.26 3.36 -27.31
CA ASN A 35 12.33 2.63 -28.58
C ASN A 35 10.95 2.36 -29.21
N PHE A 36 9.87 2.44 -28.43
CA PHE A 36 8.50 2.14 -28.86
C PHE A 36 7.56 3.27 -28.40
N SER A 37 6.46 3.46 -29.12
CA SER A 37 5.44 4.42 -28.68
C SER A 37 4.73 3.90 -27.42
N PHE A 38 4.23 4.83 -26.61
CA PHE A 38 3.42 4.49 -25.43
C PHE A 38 2.21 3.59 -25.79
N GLU A 39 1.56 3.86 -26.93
CA GLU A 39 0.42 3.09 -27.41
C GLU A 39 0.81 1.63 -27.74
N GLN A 40 1.98 1.42 -28.35
CA GLN A 40 2.51 0.08 -28.60
C GLN A 40 2.79 -0.64 -27.28
N LEU A 41 3.41 0.06 -26.32
CA LEU A 41 3.74 -0.49 -25.02
C LEU A 41 2.49 -0.90 -24.23
N ILE A 42 1.45 -0.05 -24.18
CA ILE A 42 0.19 -0.35 -23.49
C ILE A 42 -0.54 -1.52 -24.15
N LYS A 43 -0.57 -1.60 -25.48
CA LYS A 43 -1.18 -2.74 -26.17
C LYS A 43 -0.49 -4.06 -25.80
N SER A 44 0.85 -4.05 -25.73
CA SER A 44 1.61 -5.22 -25.26
C SER A 44 1.37 -5.50 -23.78
N LEU A 45 1.21 -4.46 -22.94
CA LEU A 45 0.91 -4.62 -21.52
C LEU A 45 -0.44 -5.32 -21.29
N TYR A 46 -1.47 -4.98 -22.06
CA TYR A 46 -2.77 -5.68 -22.01
C TYR A 46 -2.62 -7.18 -22.31
N GLN A 47 -1.88 -7.53 -23.36
CA GLN A 47 -1.62 -8.93 -23.69
C GLN A 47 -0.84 -9.66 -22.58
N ILE A 48 0.16 -8.99 -22.00
CA ILE A 48 0.94 -9.54 -20.89
C ILE A 48 0.04 -9.72 -19.65
N SER A 49 -0.86 -8.77 -19.37
CA SER A 49 -1.81 -8.83 -18.25
C SER A 49 -2.69 -10.08 -18.33
N ASP A 50 -3.23 -10.37 -19.53
CA ASP A 50 -4.02 -11.58 -19.78
C ASP A 50 -3.21 -12.85 -19.50
N ILE A 51 -1.99 -12.94 -20.06
CA ILE A 51 -1.07 -14.08 -19.87
C ILE A 51 -0.74 -14.29 -18.37
N ILE A 52 -0.46 -13.21 -17.65
CA ILE A 52 -0.09 -13.25 -16.23
C ILE A 52 -1.27 -13.74 -15.39
N SER A 53 -2.48 -13.26 -15.69
CA SER A 53 -3.73 -13.68 -15.03
C SER A 53 -4.03 -15.16 -15.28
N GLU A 54 -3.95 -15.61 -16.53
CA GLU A 54 -4.20 -17.01 -16.93
C GLU A 54 -3.26 -18.00 -16.20
N ASN A 55 -2.01 -17.60 -15.95
CA ASN A 55 -0.99 -18.43 -15.32
C ASN A 55 -0.82 -18.18 -13.81
N ASN A 56 -1.76 -17.44 -13.19
CA ASN A 56 -1.72 -17.02 -11.78
C ASN A 56 -0.36 -16.45 -11.33
N SER A 57 0.30 -15.73 -12.24
CA SER A 57 1.64 -15.17 -12.04
C SER A 57 1.56 -13.72 -11.56
N LEU A 58 2.69 -13.12 -11.21
CA LEU A 58 2.79 -11.72 -10.79
C LEU A 58 3.70 -10.94 -11.74
N LEU A 59 3.19 -9.84 -12.29
CA LEU A 59 4.00 -8.87 -13.01
C LEU A 59 4.42 -7.72 -12.08
N LEU A 60 5.73 -7.45 -12.04
CA LEU A 60 6.31 -6.26 -11.44
C LEU A 60 6.81 -5.35 -12.57
N PHE A 61 6.37 -4.10 -12.53
CA PHE A 61 6.65 -3.12 -13.57
C PHE A 61 7.25 -1.87 -12.94
N HIS A 62 8.49 -1.55 -13.30
CA HIS A 62 9.22 -0.40 -12.79
C HIS A 62 9.25 0.71 -13.83
N ILE A 63 8.67 1.87 -13.51
CA ILE A 63 8.60 3.02 -14.39
C ILE A 63 8.86 4.30 -13.62
N ASP A 64 9.63 5.23 -14.21
CA ASP A 64 9.77 6.58 -13.70
C ASP A 64 8.57 7.44 -14.19
N PRO A 65 7.72 7.96 -13.30
CA PRO A 65 6.57 8.79 -13.67
C PRO A 65 6.95 10.04 -14.49
N ALA A 66 8.19 10.53 -14.37
CA ALA A 66 8.66 11.68 -15.13
C ALA A 66 8.79 11.40 -16.65
N LEU A 67 8.76 10.13 -17.06
CA LEU A 67 8.82 9.72 -18.47
C LEU A 67 7.46 9.72 -19.17
N LEU A 68 6.37 9.91 -18.42
CA LEU A 68 5.01 9.88 -18.93
C LEU A 68 4.32 11.22 -18.71
N ASP A 69 3.43 11.59 -19.65
CA ASP A 69 2.49 12.67 -19.38
C ASP A 69 1.38 12.22 -18.40
N ALA A 70 0.63 13.19 -17.87
CA ALA A 70 -0.42 12.91 -16.88
C ALA A 70 -1.51 11.94 -17.39
N ARG A 71 -1.82 11.97 -18.69
CA ARG A 71 -2.81 11.08 -19.28
C ARG A 71 -2.26 9.67 -19.43
N GLN A 72 -1.03 9.54 -19.90
CA GLN A 72 -0.31 8.28 -20.01
C GLN A 72 -0.14 7.61 -18.64
N MET A 73 0.25 8.39 -17.61
CA MET A 73 0.36 7.89 -16.25
C MET A 73 -0.99 7.37 -15.72
N ALA A 74 -2.08 8.10 -15.92
CA ALA A 74 -3.42 7.65 -15.51
C ALA A 74 -3.84 6.34 -16.20
N ILE A 75 -3.43 6.12 -17.46
CA ILE A 75 -3.67 4.85 -18.15
C ILE A 75 -2.89 3.72 -17.49
N VAL A 76 -1.61 3.94 -17.18
CA VAL A 76 -0.77 2.94 -16.50
C VAL A 76 -1.32 2.61 -15.10
N GLU A 77 -1.73 3.60 -14.32
CA GLU A 77 -2.29 3.40 -12.97
C GLU A 77 -3.62 2.65 -12.95
N ASN A 78 -4.43 2.80 -14.01
CA ASN A 78 -5.68 2.05 -14.13
C ASN A 78 -5.43 0.59 -14.53
N GLU A 79 -4.41 0.34 -15.35
CA GLU A 79 -4.08 -1.01 -15.82
C GLU A 79 -3.25 -1.79 -14.79
N LEU A 80 -2.32 -1.10 -14.12
CA LEU A 80 -1.44 -1.70 -13.14
C LEU A 80 -1.89 -1.35 -11.75
N ARG A 81 -2.03 -2.38 -10.91
CA ARG A 81 -2.13 -2.15 -9.49
C ARG A 81 -0.78 -1.66 -8.98
N LEU A 82 -0.70 -0.37 -8.65
CA LEU A 82 0.43 0.16 -7.89
C LEU A 82 0.65 -0.71 -6.66
N LEU A 83 1.86 -1.28 -6.55
CA LEU A 83 2.27 -1.82 -5.26
C LEU A 83 2.15 -0.68 -4.25
N PRO A 84 1.63 -0.93 -3.03
CA PRO A 84 1.67 0.08 -2.00
C PRO A 84 3.10 0.58 -1.93
N SER A 85 3.26 1.87 -2.19
CA SER A 85 4.58 2.47 -2.29
C SER A 85 5.40 2.11 -1.05
N GLN A 86 6.64 1.68 -1.26
CA GLN A 86 7.64 1.72 -0.19
C GLN A 86 7.94 3.17 0.24
N ASN A 87 7.45 4.16 -0.53
CA ASN A 87 7.11 5.47 0.03
C ASN A 87 5.91 5.28 0.96
N ILE A 88 6.25 4.94 2.20
CA ILE A 88 5.52 5.34 3.40
C ILE A 88 4.97 6.75 3.11
N GLU A 89 3.66 6.93 3.01
CA GLU A 89 3.10 8.22 3.41
C GLU A 89 3.74 8.47 4.77
N ASP A 90 4.60 9.49 4.87
CA ASP A 90 5.39 9.89 6.03
C ASP A 90 4.50 10.15 7.26
N ILE A 91 3.91 9.09 7.78
CA ILE A 91 3.61 8.99 9.18
C ILE A 91 4.88 8.40 9.76
N GLN A 92 5.92 9.23 9.87
CA GLN A 92 6.93 9.05 10.92
C GLN A 92 6.20 9.17 12.26
N LEU A 93 5.50 8.10 12.62
CA LEU A 93 4.77 8.03 13.86
C LEU A 93 5.81 7.89 14.95
N LYS A 94 6.03 8.97 15.71
CA LYS A 94 6.86 8.94 16.91
C LYS A 94 6.50 7.71 17.73
N ASP A 95 7.48 7.05 18.32
CA ASP A 95 7.28 5.78 19.05
C ASP A 95 6.13 5.87 20.06
N GLU A 96 6.03 6.99 20.77
CA GLU A 96 4.95 7.25 21.72
C GLU A 96 3.53 7.19 21.11
N LEU A 97 3.36 7.64 19.85
CA LEU A 97 2.09 7.60 19.15
C LEU A 97 1.82 6.19 18.58
N TYR A 98 2.87 5.49 18.17
CA TYR A 98 2.79 4.10 17.76
C TYR A 98 2.33 3.20 18.92
N ASP A 99 2.92 3.39 20.10
CA ASP A 99 2.57 2.60 21.27
C ASP A 99 1.11 2.84 21.70
N ILE A 100 0.64 4.09 21.65
CA ILE A 100 -0.77 4.42 21.91
C ILE A 100 -1.69 3.75 20.87
N LEU A 101 -1.35 3.82 19.59
CA LEU A 101 -2.13 3.17 18.52
C LEU A 101 -2.17 1.65 18.71
N LYS A 102 -1.03 1.04 19.03
CA LYS A 102 -0.90 -0.39 19.31
C LYS A 102 -1.75 -0.79 20.51
N PHE A 103 -1.69 -0.03 21.61
CA PHE A 103 -2.52 -0.26 22.78
C PHE A 103 -4.01 -0.19 22.45
N ILE A 104 -4.47 0.84 21.71
CA ILE A 104 -5.87 0.96 21.29
C ILE A 104 -6.29 -0.28 20.50
N TYR A 105 -5.49 -0.69 19.53
CA TYR A 105 -5.76 -1.88 18.72
C TYR A 105 -5.86 -3.16 19.55
N GLU A 106 -4.91 -3.42 20.44
CA GLU A 106 -4.91 -4.61 21.30
C GLU A 106 -6.13 -4.65 22.24
N GLN A 107 -6.54 -3.50 22.77
CA GLN A 107 -7.75 -3.41 23.59
C GLN A 107 -9.02 -3.57 22.75
N ASN A 108 -9.05 -3.06 21.51
CA ASN A 108 -10.18 -3.26 20.60
C ASN A 108 -10.36 -4.75 20.23
N GLN A 109 -9.27 -5.50 20.03
CA GLN A 109 -9.32 -6.94 19.79
C GLN A 109 -9.91 -7.72 20.97
N LYS A 110 -9.69 -7.21 22.20
CA LYS A 110 -10.28 -7.76 23.43
C LYS A 110 -11.72 -7.26 23.67
N ASN A 111 -12.31 -6.53 22.72
CA ASN A 111 -13.60 -5.84 22.85
C ASN A 111 -13.68 -4.90 24.08
N ALA A 112 -12.53 -4.42 24.56
CA ALA A 112 -12.46 -3.52 25.71
C ALA A 112 -12.76 -2.07 25.29
N VAL A 113 -13.47 -1.34 26.15
CA VAL A 113 -13.73 0.08 25.96
C VAL A 113 -12.46 0.87 26.23
N VAL A 114 -12.05 1.69 25.26
CA VAL A 114 -10.83 2.51 25.36
C VAL A 114 -11.20 3.98 25.47
N SER A 115 -10.97 4.57 26.64
CA SER A 115 -11.16 6.00 26.88
C SER A 115 -9.84 6.75 27.03
N VAL A 116 -9.88 8.09 26.93
CA VAL A 116 -8.73 8.96 27.19
C VAL A 116 -8.11 8.68 28.56
N LYS A 117 -8.94 8.42 29.58
CA LYS A 117 -8.47 8.12 30.94
C LYS A 117 -7.71 6.80 31.03
N ASN A 118 -8.12 5.79 30.24
CA ASN A 118 -7.41 4.50 30.21
C ASN A 118 -6.00 4.69 29.65
N ILE A 119 -5.87 5.45 28.57
CA ILE A 119 -4.59 5.73 27.90
C ILE A 119 -3.71 6.61 28.78
N ALA A 120 -4.26 7.67 29.38
CA ALA A 120 -3.53 8.55 30.30
C ALA A 120 -2.90 7.77 31.45
N LYS A 121 -3.66 6.84 32.04
CA LYS A 121 -3.18 5.95 33.10
C LYS A 121 -2.11 4.98 32.61
N GLU A 122 -2.35 4.29 31.48
CA GLU A 122 -1.44 3.27 30.94
C GLU A 122 -0.06 3.86 30.63
N PHE A 123 -0.03 5.00 29.95
CA PHE A 123 1.21 5.63 29.49
C PHE A 123 1.80 6.63 30.49
N SER A 124 1.22 6.74 31.69
CA SER A 124 1.63 7.71 32.72
C SER A 124 1.75 9.15 32.19
N ILE A 125 0.80 9.57 31.35
CA ILE A 125 0.75 10.91 30.73
C ILE A 125 -0.51 11.66 31.14
N VAL A 126 -0.41 12.99 31.28
CA VAL A 126 -1.54 13.84 31.66
C VAL A 126 -2.58 13.96 30.55
N ASP A 127 -3.87 14.05 30.92
CA ASP A 127 -5.02 14.07 30.01
C ASP A 127 -4.87 15.06 28.84
N LYS A 128 -4.34 16.27 29.08
CA LYS A 128 -4.13 17.29 28.04
C LYS A 128 -3.18 16.82 26.93
N THR A 129 -2.11 16.12 27.30
CA THR A 129 -1.14 15.55 26.36
C THR A 129 -1.74 14.35 25.64
N THR A 130 -2.48 13.50 26.35
CA THR A 130 -3.21 12.36 25.79
C THR A 130 -4.19 12.81 24.71
N THR A 131 -5.01 13.83 24.98
CA THR A 131 -5.95 14.38 24.00
C THR A 131 -5.23 14.92 22.77
N LYS A 132 -4.10 15.62 22.93
CA LYS A 132 -3.31 16.13 21.81
C LYS A 132 -2.75 14.99 20.93
N ARG A 133 -2.24 13.93 21.55
CA ARG A 133 -1.72 12.74 20.86
C ARG A 133 -2.83 11.98 20.12
N LEU A 134 -3.99 11.81 20.76
CA LEU A 134 -5.15 11.17 20.14
C LEU A 134 -5.70 11.99 18.98
N LYS A 135 -5.77 13.31 19.11
CA LYS A 135 -6.16 14.18 18.00
C LYS A 135 -5.20 14.03 16.82
N ASN A 136 -3.89 13.96 17.07
CA ASN A 136 -2.93 13.71 16.00
C ASN A 136 -3.17 12.37 15.29
N LEU A 137 -3.45 11.30 16.04
CA LEU A 137 -3.79 9.99 15.46
C LEU A 137 -5.10 10.03 14.66
N GLU A 138 -6.10 10.79 15.12
CA GLU A 138 -7.40 10.98 14.46
C GLU A 138 -7.27 11.82 13.18
N ASP A 139 -6.55 12.94 13.25
CA ASP A 139 -6.27 13.84 12.11
C ASP A 139 -5.49 13.11 10.99
N ASN A 140 -4.65 12.12 11.34
CA ASN A 140 -3.95 11.24 10.39
C ASN A 140 -4.80 10.03 9.92
N GLY A 141 -6.05 9.91 10.39
CA GLY A 141 -6.96 8.83 10.03
C GLY A 141 -6.57 7.46 10.59
N LEU A 142 -5.73 7.39 11.63
CA LEU A 142 -5.26 6.13 12.24
C LEU A 142 -6.22 5.58 13.30
N ILE A 143 -7.03 6.46 13.91
CA ILE A 143 -8.07 6.09 14.87
C ILE A 143 -9.36 6.86 14.58
N PHE A 144 -10.47 6.39 15.16
CA PHE A 144 -11.74 7.10 15.17
C PHE A 144 -12.49 6.91 16.50
N ILE A 145 -13.38 7.85 16.82
CA ILE A 145 -14.20 7.80 18.04
C ILE A 145 -15.58 7.24 17.71
N LYS A 146 -15.99 6.16 18.38
CA LYS A 146 -17.32 5.57 18.29
C LYS A 146 -18.11 5.81 19.57
N LYS A 147 -19.40 6.14 19.46
CA LYS A 147 -20.30 6.21 20.61
C LYS A 147 -20.80 4.80 20.95
N LEU A 148 -20.58 4.37 22.19
CA LEU A 148 -21.08 3.12 22.75
C LEU A 148 -21.99 3.47 23.94
N GLY A 149 -23.29 3.57 23.66
CA GLY A 149 -24.28 4.06 24.64
C GLY A 149 -23.99 5.50 25.07
N ARG A 150 -23.74 5.73 26.37
CA ARG A 150 -23.38 7.05 26.93
C ARG A 150 -21.89 7.36 26.84
N THR A 151 -21.06 6.36 26.52
CA THR A 151 -19.60 6.46 26.56
C THR A 151 -19.04 6.59 25.15
N LYS A 152 -17.90 7.26 25.00
CA LYS A 152 -17.12 7.29 23.75
C LYS A 152 -15.95 6.31 23.87
N THR A 153 -15.71 5.52 22.83
CA THR A 153 -14.59 4.58 22.76
C THR A 153 -13.73 4.87 21.53
N LEU A 154 -12.42 4.81 21.72
CA LEU A 154 -11.41 4.97 20.67
C LEU A 154 -11.22 3.63 19.95
N ASN A 155 -11.16 3.67 18.62
CA ASN A 155 -10.96 2.49 17.79
C ASN A 155 -9.86 2.73 16.77
N ALA A 156 -9.03 1.72 16.51
CA ALA A 156 -8.11 1.73 15.38
C ALA A 156 -8.88 1.66 14.05
N SER A 157 -8.55 2.55 13.11
CA SER A 157 -9.08 2.50 11.74
C SER A 157 -8.42 1.38 10.94
N ASP A 158 -8.93 1.08 9.75
CA ASP A 158 -8.28 0.10 8.87
C ASP A 158 -6.89 0.58 8.43
N LYS A 159 -6.71 1.88 8.18
CA LYS A 159 -5.38 2.50 7.96
C LYS A 159 -4.44 2.28 9.15
N GLY A 160 -4.94 2.46 10.38
CA GLY A 160 -4.18 2.21 11.61
C GLY A 160 -3.76 0.75 11.77
N LYS A 161 -4.66 -0.20 11.49
CA LYS A 161 -4.37 -1.64 11.53
C LYS A 161 -3.29 -2.02 10.51
N THR A 162 -3.42 -1.54 9.27
CA THR A 162 -2.43 -1.79 8.22
C THR A 162 -1.04 -1.26 8.60
N LEU A 163 -0.97 -0.08 9.24
CA LEU A 163 0.30 0.48 9.74
C LEU A 163 0.93 -0.41 10.81
N LEU A 164 0.14 -0.88 11.78
CA LEU A 164 0.62 -1.76 12.85
C LEU A 164 1.19 -3.08 12.33
N HIS A 165 0.50 -3.73 11.39
CA HIS A 165 0.95 -5.00 10.79
C HIS A 165 2.22 -4.83 9.96
N LYS A 166 2.37 -3.72 9.24
CA LYS A 166 3.58 -3.45 8.44
C LYS A 166 4.85 -3.30 9.28
N ARG A 167 4.77 -2.66 10.47
CA ARG A 167 5.94 -2.50 11.36
C ARG A 167 6.38 -3.80 12.06
N GLN A 168 5.52 -4.82 12.11
CA GLN A 168 5.88 -6.14 12.67
C GLN A 168 6.63 -7.05 11.69
N VAL A 169 6.62 -6.70 10.39
CA VAL A 169 7.21 -7.52 9.31
C VAL A 169 8.61 -7.02 8.91
N ILE A 170 9.10 -5.94 9.53
CA ILE A 170 10.47 -5.42 9.39
C ILE A 170 11.32 -5.91 10.55
#